data_AF-A0A650A0Q2-F1
#
_entry.id   AF-A0A650A0Q2-F1
#
_cell.length_a   1.000
_cell.length_b   1.000
_cell.length_c   1.000
_cell.angle_alpha   90.00
_cell.angle_beta   90.00
_cell.angle_gamma   90.00
#
_symmetry.space_group_name_H-M   'P 1'
#
loop_
_entity.id
_entity.type
_entity.pdbx_description
1 polymer ?
#
loop_
_entity_poly.entity_id
_entity_poly.type
_entity_poly.pdbx_seq_one_letter_code
_entity_poly.pdbx_strand_id
1 'polypeptide(L)'
;MGDAVAELLDKIADTWDQDDPRVLLFEDENRSCVADVDGELRLLSSGLVYARRLEETDVRVAADRHGIPEVVPLSAERHRFEKRHFEDVADVEEGAVA
;
A
#
# COMPACT_ATOMS: atom_id res chain seq x y z
N MET A 1 0.65 7.18 23.58
CA MET A 1 0.66 5.84 22.97
C MET A 1 0.72 6.11 21.48
N GLY A 2 1.86 5.84 20.83
CA GLY A 2 2.02 6.16 19.40
C GLY A 2 1.02 5.37 18.56
N ASP A 3 0.48 6.00 17.53
CA ASP A 3 -0.40 5.32 16.58
C ASP A 3 0.46 4.38 15.73
N ALA A 4 0.36 3.07 16.00
CA ALA A 4 1.22 2.08 15.37
C ALA A 4 1.10 2.10 13.84
N VAL A 5 -0.07 2.45 13.30
CA VAL A 5 -0.28 2.58 11.85
C VAL A 5 0.46 3.79 11.30
N ALA A 6 0.37 4.96 11.95
CA ALA A 6 1.15 6.13 11.56
C ALA A 6 2.66 5.83 11.52
N GLU A 7 3.21 5.14 12.53
CA GLU A 7 4.63 4.76 12.53
C GLU A 7 5.02 3.80 11.39
N LEU A 8 4.08 3.02 10.87
CA LEU A 8 4.31 2.14 9.73
C LEU A 8 4.21 2.91 8.40
N LEU A 9 3.28 3.87 8.31
CA LEU A 9 3.12 4.75 7.16
C LEU A 9 4.34 5.67 6.98
N ASP A 10 4.82 6.29 8.06
CA ASP A 10 6.06 7.09 8.04
C ASP A 10 7.23 6.27 7.50
N LYS A 11 7.36 5.01 7.91
CA LYS A 11 8.46 4.13 7.47
C LYS A 11 8.43 3.82 5.98
N ILE A 12 7.25 3.72 5.36
CA ILE A 12 7.17 3.42 3.93
C ILE A 12 7.36 4.70 3.11
N ALA A 13 6.81 5.83 3.57
CA ALA A 13 6.97 7.14 2.93
C ALA A 13 8.45 7.54 2.79
N ASP A 14 9.25 7.39 3.85
CA ASP A 14 10.70 7.72 3.85
C ASP A 14 11.53 6.85 2.88
N THR A 15 10.95 5.77 2.35
CA THR A 15 11.69 4.79 1.56
C THR A 15 11.30 4.73 0.10
N TRP A 16 10.23 5.42 -0.32
CA TRP A 16 9.71 5.30 -1.68
C TRP A 16 10.73 5.70 -2.77
N ASP A 17 11.50 6.75 -2.53
CA ASP A 17 12.55 7.24 -3.44
C ASP A 17 13.78 6.32 -3.54
N GLN A 18 13.85 5.27 -2.72
CA GLN A 18 14.96 4.31 -2.75
C GLN A 18 14.80 3.28 -3.89
N ASP A 19 15.90 2.62 -4.26
CA ASP A 19 15.91 1.53 -5.25
C ASP A 19 15.04 0.33 -4.83
N ASP A 20 14.94 0.07 -3.52
CA ASP A 20 14.12 -1.00 -2.94
C ASP A 20 13.26 -0.44 -1.81
N PRO A 21 12.12 0.20 -2.13
CA PRO A 21 11.28 0.86 -1.15
C PRO A 21 10.59 -0.16 -0.24
N ARG A 22 10.17 0.28 0.94
CA ARG A 22 9.37 -0.54 1.84
C ARG A 22 7.88 -0.34 1.56
N VAL A 23 7.12 -1.40 1.81
CA VAL A 23 5.67 -1.45 1.63
C VAL A 23 5.02 -2.11 2.83
N LEU A 24 3.75 -1.80 3.07
CA LEU A 24 2.92 -2.49 4.05
C LEU A 24 2.28 -3.71 3.39
N LEU A 25 2.38 -4.85 4.04
CA LEU A 25 1.79 -6.10 3.59
C LEU A 25 0.74 -6.56 4.60
N PHE A 26 -0.50 -6.65 4.14
CA PHE A 26 -1.61 -7.24 4.88
C PHE A 26 -1.77 -8.71 4.47
N GLU A 27 -1.58 -9.61 5.42
CA GLU A 27 -1.90 -11.03 5.25
C GLU A 27 -3.41 -11.27 5.41
N ASP A 28 -4.16 -10.98 4.34
CA ASP A 28 -5.58 -11.33 4.20
C ASP A 28 -5.77 -12.49 3.19
N GLU A 29 -7.00 -13.01 3.04
CA GLU A 29 -7.40 -13.99 2.01
C GLU A 29 -6.88 -13.61 0.61
N ASN A 30 -6.70 -12.32 0.36
CA ASN A 30 -6.28 -11.77 -0.93
C ASN A 30 -4.83 -11.23 -0.99
N ARG A 31 -4.09 -11.23 0.13
CA ARG A 31 -2.76 -10.59 0.32
C ARG A 31 -2.65 -9.21 -0.33
N SER A 32 -2.86 -8.18 0.48
CA SER A 32 -2.91 -6.78 0.07
C SER A 32 -1.59 -6.07 0.37
N CYS A 33 -1.11 -5.22 -0.54
CA CYS A 33 0.13 -4.48 -0.39
C CYS A 33 -0.09 -2.96 -0.57
N VAL A 34 0.37 -2.14 0.36
CA VAL A 34 0.22 -0.67 0.35
C VAL A 34 1.59 -0.01 0.28
N ALA A 35 1.72 1.00 -0.59
CA ALA A 35 2.89 1.85 -0.70
C ALA A 35 2.49 3.33 -0.61
N ASP A 36 3.41 4.19 -0.17
CA ASP A 36 3.26 5.65 -0.24
C ASP A 36 4.05 6.13 -1.45
N VAL A 37 3.36 6.68 -2.44
CA VAL A 37 3.93 7.15 -3.71
C VAL A 37 3.59 8.62 -3.84
N ASP A 38 4.61 9.47 -3.81
CA ASP A 38 4.46 10.92 -3.90
C ASP A 38 3.52 11.51 -2.81
N GLY A 39 3.50 10.91 -1.61
CA GLY A 39 2.61 11.32 -0.52
C GLY A 39 1.19 10.75 -0.63
N GLU A 40 0.97 9.80 -1.54
CA GLU A 40 -0.32 9.14 -1.73
C GLU A 40 -0.22 7.64 -1.46
N LEU A 41 -1.08 7.14 -0.57
CA LEU A 41 -1.14 5.72 -0.29
C LEU A 41 -1.85 4.99 -1.43
N ARG A 42 -1.20 3.95 -1.97
CA ARG A 42 -1.69 3.13 -3.08
C ARG A 42 -1.74 1.67 -2.65
N LEU A 43 -2.89 1.02 -2.79
CA LEU A 43 -3.11 -0.39 -2.47
C LEU A 43 -3.13 -1.24 -3.74
N LEU A 44 -2.51 -2.42 -3.70
CA LEU A 44 -2.64 -3.51 -4.66
C LEU A 44 -3.19 -4.77 -3.96
N SER A 45 -4.10 -5.52 -4.58
CA SER A 45 -4.73 -6.72 -4.00
C SER A 45 -5.06 -7.80 -5.03
N SER A 46 -5.19 -9.06 -4.62
CA SER A 46 -5.83 -10.17 -5.37
C SER A 46 -5.29 -10.50 -6.78
N GLY A 47 -4.00 -10.31 -7.08
CA GLY A 47 -3.44 -10.77 -8.37
C GLY A 47 -4.02 -10.09 -9.63
N LEU A 48 -4.78 -9.01 -9.44
CA LEU A 48 -5.21 -8.08 -10.48
C LEU A 48 -4.78 -6.68 -10.03
N VAL A 49 -4.25 -5.89 -10.95
CA VAL A 49 -3.69 -4.57 -10.65
C VAL A 49 -4.84 -3.59 -10.42
N TYR A 50 -5.44 -3.62 -9.25
CA TYR A 50 -6.34 -2.58 -8.78
C TYR A 50 -5.55 -1.67 -7.87
N ALA A 51 -4.81 -0.78 -8.52
CA ALA A 51 -4.10 0.23 -7.77
C ALA A 51 -5.10 1.33 -7.41
N ARG A 52 -5.47 1.38 -6.13
CA ARG A 52 -6.42 2.37 -5.60
C ARG A 52 -5.72 3.29 -4.63
N ARG A 53 -6.02 4.60 -4.71
CA ARG A 53 -5.62 5.58 -3.71
C ARG A 53 -6.40 5.37 -2.41
N LEU A 54 -5.69 5.32 -1.28
CA LEU A 54 -6.22 5.19 0.06
C LEU A 54 -5.83 6.38 0.93
N GLU A 55 -6.52 6.52 2.06
CA GLU A 55 -6.12 7.42 3.14
C GLU A 55 -5.62 6.62 4.35
N GLU A 56 -4.96 7.30 5.29
CA GLU A 56 -4.51 6.72 6.56
C GLU A 56 -5.66 5.98 7.29
N THR A 57 -6.87 6.53 7.23
CA THR A 57 -8.07 5.93 7.84
C THR A 57 -8.37 4.55 7.25
N ASP A 58 -8.20 4.36 5.93
CA ASP A 58 -8.42 3.06 5.29
C ASP A 58 -7.42 2.01 5.79
N VAL A 59 -6.15 2.41 5.95
CA VAL A 59 -5.10 1.53 6.49
C VAL A 59 -5.40 1.15 7.94
N ARG A 60 -5.89 2.10 8.76
CA ARG A 60 -6.35 1.80 10.12
C ARG A 60 -7.51 0.83 10.15
N VAL A 61 -8.53 1.04 9.31
CA VAL A 61 -9.69 0.13 9.21
C VAL A 61 -9.25 -1.26 8.76
N ALA A 62 -8.34 -1.34 7.79
CA ALA A 62 -7.78 -2.61 7.35
C ALA A 62 -6.98 -3.30 8.47
N ALA A 63 -6.19 -2.54 9.24
CA ALA A 63 -5.41 -3.07 10.36
C ALA A 63 -6.30 -3.59 11.51
N ASP A 64 -7.41 -2.93 11.79
CA ASP A 64 -8.38 -3.39 12.79
C ASP A 64 -9.08 -4.68 12.33
N ARG A 65 -9.40 -4.77 11.04
CA ARG A 65 -10.14 -5.91 10.47
C ARG A 65 -9.28 -7.14 10.22
N HIS A 66 -8.07 -6.96 9.71
CA HIS A 66 -7.20 -8.04 9.22
C HIS A 66 -5.95 -8.25 10.10
N GLY A 67 -5.70 -7.35 11.05
CA GLY A 67 -4.50 -7.35 11.88
C GLY A 67 -3.44 -6.36 11.38
N ILE A 68 -2.40 -6.17 12.20
CA ILE A 68 -1.34 -5.20 11.91
C ILE A 68 -0.56 -5.65 10.66
N PRO A 69 -0.39 -4.77 9.65
CA PRO A 69 0.40 -5.10 8.47
C PRO A 69 1.90 -5.20 8.78
N GLU A 70 2.60 -6.03 8.03
CA GLU A 70 4.06 -6.13 8.10
C GLU A 70 4.71 -5.12 7.17
N VAL A 71 5.82 -4.47 7.61
CA VAL A 71 6.64 -3.64 6.72
C VAL A 71 7.73 -4.50 6.11
N VAL A 72 7.66 -4.71 4.79
CA VAL A 72 8.61 -5.52 4.04
C VAL A 72 9.24 -4.71 2.91
N PRO A 73 10.47 -5.02 2.49
CA PRO A 73 11.02 -4.45 1.26
C PRO A 73 10.21 -4.95 0.05
N LEU A 74 9.98 -4.08 -0.93
CA LEU A 74 9.25 -4.42 -2.15
C LEU A 74 9.90 -5.59 -2.89
N SER A 75 11.23 -5.71 -2.82
CA SER A 75 11.96 -6.86 -3.38
C SER A 75 11.54 -8.22 -2.85
N ALA A 76 11.02 -8.30 -1.61
CA ALA A 76 10.51 -9.55 -1.04
C ALA A 76 9.30 -10.08 -1.81
N GLU A 77 8.46 -9.18 -2.33
CA GLU A 77 7.23 -9.50 -3.06
C GLU A 77 7.35 -9.25 -4.57
N ARG A 78 8.57 -9.16 -5.13
CA ARG A 78 8.84 -8.94 -6.57
C ARG A 78 8.16 -9.92 -7.52
N HIS A 79 7.82 -11.10 -7.02
CA HIS A 79 7.10 -12.13 -7.77
C HIS A 79 5.60 -11.82 -7.94
N ARG A 80 5.07 -10.85 -7.18
CA ARG A 80 3.66 -10.41 -7.18
C ARG A 80 3.50 -8.95 -7.58
N PHE A 81 4.34 -8.08 -7.04
CA PHE A 81 4.26 -6.63 -7.19
C PHE A 81 5.62 -6.07 -7.63
N GLU A 82 5.60 -4.95 -8.32
CA GLU A 82 6.79 -4.25 -8.82
C GLU A 82 6.51 -2.76 -8.65
N LYS A 83 7.57 -1.93 -8.55
CA LYS A 83 7.43 -0.50 -8.25
C LYS A 83 6.49 0.20 -9.24
N ARG A 84 6.65 -0.14 -10.53
CA ARG A 84 5.78 0.31 -11.62
C ARG A 84 4.29 0.05 -11.40
N HIS A 85 3.89 -1.01 -10.71
CA HIS A 85 2.47 -1.29 -10.46
C HIS A 85 1.83 -0.28 -9.50
N PHE A 86 2.65 0.36 -8.66
CA PHE A 86 2.22 1.46 -7.81
C PHE A 86 2.44 2.82 -8.47
N GLU A 87 3.31 2.96 -9.46
CA GLU A 87 3.56 4.23 -10.17
C GLU A 87 2.54 4.46 -11.31
N ASP A 88 2.15 3.39 -12.03
CA ASP A 88 1.30 3.41 -13.23
C ASP A 88 -0.19 3.61 -12.93
N VAL A 89 -0.52 4.00 -11.70
CA VAL A 89 -1.87 4.34 -11.25
C VAL A 89 -2.20 5.72 -11.77
N ALA A 90 -2.28 5.85 -13.08
CA ALA A 90 -2.79 7.05 -13.71
C ALA A 90 -4.21 7.25 -13.19
N ASP A 91 -4.43 8.36 -12.49
CA ASP A 91 -5.72 8.95 -12.12
C ASP A 91 -6.90 8.16 -12.69
N VAL A 92 -7.38 7.18 -11.94
CA VAL A 92 -8.76 6.75 -12.12
C VAL A 92 -9.58 7.87 -11.48
N GLU A 93 -9.61 9.02 -12.16
CA GLU A 93 -10.59 10.06 -11.88
C GLU A 93 -11.94 9.36 -11.79
N GLU A 94 -12.69 9.72 -10.75
CA GLU A 94 -14.01 9.26 -10.35
C GLU A 94 -14.98 9.16 -11.55
N GLY A 95 -14.82 8.09 -12.33
CA GLY A 95 -15.53 7.85 -13.56
C GLY A 95 -16.72 6.94 -13.31
N ALA A 96 -17.84 7.55 -12.94
CA ALA A 96 -19.20 7.02 -13.08
C ALA A 96 -19.58 5.81 -12.20
N VAL A 97 -20.16 6.11 -11.04
CA VAL A 97 -21.43 5.46 -10.66
C VAL A 97 -22.56 6.45 -10.90
N ALA A 98 -23.19 6.29 -12.06
CA ALA A 98 -24.47 6.90 -12.42
C ALA A 98 -25.63 6.28 -11.63
#